data_AF-K2B189-F1
#
_entry.id   AF-K2B189-F1
#
_cell.length_a   1.000
_cell.length_b   1.000
_cell.length_c   1.000
_cell.angle_alpha   90.00
_cell.angle_beta   90.00
_cell.angle_gamma   90.00
#
_symmetry.space_group_name_H-M   'P 1'
#
loop_
_entity.id
_entity.type
_entity.pdbx_description
1 polymer ?
#
loop_
_entity_poly.entity_id
_entity_poly.type
_entity_poly.pdbx_seq_one_letter_code
_entity_poly.pdbx_strand_id
1 'polypeptide(L)'
;NALQYAFTWSVDGLINEYGNPCQVLKEGALTTAPPLEDCELLEIDGLTYETFNTSGGVGDLIESCQGKVQHLNYKTIRYPGHCQKMKFLMFDLKLNEDRDTLKRILMRAVPETEQDVVVVYVSVNGMRHQQFVEENRVNKFYAETMDGLVWSAIQLSTASEICTVIDLVFADAKKYRGFIHHQAFLYDDIVKNRFGKYFS
;
A
#
# COMPACT_ATOMS: atom_id res chain seq x y z
N ASN A 1 -6.13 13.95 15.65
CA ASN A 1 -4.89 13.99 16.48
C ASN A 1 -3.76 14.62 15.66
N ALA A 2 -2.60 14.90 16.27
CA ALA A 2 -1.48 15.61 15.59
C ALA A 2 -0.89 14.86 14.38
N LEU A 3 -0.97 13.52 14.37
CA LEU A 3 -0.50 12.69 13.25
C LEU A 3 -1.51 12.57 12.11
N GLN A 4 -2.73 13.11 12.28
CA GLN A 4 -3.86 12.94 11.35
C GLN A 4 -4.05 11.48 10.92
N TYR A 5 -3.86 10.57 11.88
CA TYR A 5 -3.81 9.14 11.63
C TYR A 5 -4.53 8.40 12.76
N ALA A 6 -5.17 7.29 12.46
CA ALA A 6 -5.74 6.38 13.44
C ALA A 6 -5.31 4.95 13.07
N PHE A 7 -5.15 4.10 14.07
CA PHE A 7 -4.77 2.71 13.82
C PHE A 7 -5.96 1.92 13.30
N THR A 8 -5.73 1.25 12.17
CA THR A 8 -6.66 0.29 11.55
C THR A 8 -5.99 -1.07 11.34
N TRP A 9 -4.69 -1.18 11.63
CA TRP A 9 -3.85 -2.35 11.46
C TRP A 9 -2.62 -2.29 12.37
N SER A 10 -1.75 -3.30 12.28
CA SER A 10 -0.61 -3.52 13.18
C SER A 10 0.34 -2.32 13.30
N VAL A 11 0.54 -1.84 14.54
CA VAL A 11 1.52 -0.80 14.86
C VAL A 11 2.96 -1.26 14.56
N ASP A 12 3.26 -2.54 14.82
CA ASP A 12 4.58 -3.12 14.50
C ASP A 12 4.83 -3.08 12.99
N GLY A 13 3.81 -3.43 12.21
CA GLY A 13 3.87 -3.35 10.75
C GLY A 13 4.16 -1.92 10.27
N LEU A 14 3.44 -0.93 10.81
CA LEU A 14 3.65 0.48 10.47
C LEU A 14 5.09 0.93 10.76
N ILE A 15 5.61 0.60 11.94
CA ILE A 15 6.98 0.95 12.33
C ILE A 15 8.01 0.27 11.42
N ASN A 16 7.76 -0.99 11.03
CA ASN A 16 8.65 -1.70 10.11
C ASN A 16 8.67 -1.04 8.72
N GLU A 17 7.50 -0.69 8.18
CA GLU A 17 7.38 -0.06 6.86
C GLU A 17 8.15 1.27 6.80
N TYR A 18 8.07 2.07 7.86
CA TYR A 18 8.74 3.37 7.95
C TYR A 18 10.20 3.30 8.39
N GLY A 19 10.64 2.17 8.94
CA GLY A 19 11.95 2.03 9.58
C GLY A 19 12.99 1.28 8.74
N ASN A 20 12.57 0.53 7.74
CA ASN A 20 13.44 -0.31 6.93
C ASN A 20 13.70 0.29 5.53
N PRO A 21 14.84 -0.03 4.89
CA PRO A 21 15.11 0.37 3.51
C PRO A 21 14.01 -0.06 2.54
N CYS A 22 13.69 0.80 1.58
CA CYS A 22 12.66 0.56 0.57
C CYS A 22 13.29 0.03 -0.70
N GLN A 23 12.84 -1.10 -1.23
CA GLN A 23 13.30 -1.59 -2.54
C GLN A 23 12.68 -0.76 -3.66
N VAL A 24 13.49 -0.32 -4.62
CA VAL A 24 13.05 0.47 -5.78
C VAL A 24 13.80 0.03 -7.04
N LEU A 25 13.18 0.18 -8.21
CA LEU A 25 13.89 0.12 -9.48
C LEU A 25 14.26 1.54 -9.89
N LYS A 26 15.54 1.78 -10.16
CA LYS A 26 16.05 3.04 -10.69
C LYS A 26 16.94 2.76 -11.88
N GLU A 27 16.61 3.37 -13.02
CA GLU A 27 17.34 3.17 -14.29
C GLU A 27 17.46 1.68 -14.67
N GLY A 28 16.39 0.92 -14.40
CA GLY A 28 16.30 -0.52 -14.68
C GLY A 28 17.07 -1.42 -13.71
N ALA A 29 17.75 -0.85 -12.70
CA ALA A 29 18.49 -1.60 -11.69
C ALA A 29 17.78 -1.61 -10.33
N LEU A 30 17.78 -2.77 -9.67
CA LEU A 30 17.28 -2.91 -8.30
C LEU A 30 18.22 -2.20 -7.33
N THR A 31 17.67 -1.30 -6.53
CA THR A 31 18.41 -0.56 -5.50
C THR A 31 17.53 -0.30 -4.27
N THR A 32 18.04 0.44 -3.31
CA THR A 32 17.30 0.83 -2.11
C THR A 32 17.18 2.35 -1.99
N ALA A 33 16.05 2.79 -1.45
CA ALA A 33 15.79 4.17 -1.06
C ALA A 33 15.58 4.24 0.47
N PRO A 34 15.93 5.36 1.12
CA PRO A 34 15.61 5.55 2.52
C PRO A 34 14.08 5.66 2.71
N PRO A 35 13.51 5.11 3.79
CA PRO A 35 12.11 5.31 4.11
C PRO A 35 11.85 6.74 4.61
N LEU A 36 10.60 7.20 4.52
CA LEU A 36 10.19 8.57 4.91
C LEU A 36 10.93 9.68 4.15
N GLU A 37 11.46 9.36 2.97
CA GLU A 37 12.04 10.32 2.01
C GLU A 37 11.19 10.39 0.73
N ASP A 38 11.59 11.28 -0.18
CA ASP A 38 10.87 11.60 -1.42
C ASP A 38 9.40 11.97 -1.15
N CYS A 39 9.19 12.81 -0.12
CA CYS A 39 7.88 13.30 0.26
C CYS A 39 7.37 14.31 -0.77
N GLU A 40 6.26 13.99 -1.42
CA GLU A 40 5.63 14.77 -2.48
C GLU A 40 4.16 15.02 -2.13
N LEU A 41 3.58 16.11 -2.64
CA LEU A 41 2.14 16.36 -2.50
C LEU A 41 1.38 15.67 -3.63
N LEU A 42 0.23 15.11 -3.29
CA LEU A 42 -0.68 14.43 -4.22
C LEU A 42 -2.10 14.96 -4.00
N GLU A 43 -2.74 15.43 -5.07
CA GLU A 43 -4.15 15.89 -5.01
C GLU A 43 -5.06 14.82 -5.60
N ILE A 44 -6.07 14.40 -4.82
CA ILE A 44 -7.08 13.42 -5.26
C ILE A 44 -8.46 13.95 -4.87
N ASP A 45 -9.32 14.20 -5.86
CA ASP A 45 -10.67 14.74 -5.68
C ASP A 45 -10.72 16.02 -4.82
N GLY A 46 -9.75 16.92 -5.02
CA GLY A 46 -9.65 18.18 -4.28
C GLY A 46 -9.15 18.04 -2.85
N LEU A 47 -8.79 16.83 -2.40
CA LEU A 47 -8.11 16.60 -1.13
C LEU A 47 -6.60 16.48 -1.36
N THR A 48 -5.84 17.21 -0.55
CA THR A 48 -4.37 17.13 -0.55
C THR A 48 -3.90 16.02 0.37
N TYR A 49 -3.03 15.18 -0.17
CA TYR A 49 -2.28 14.15 0.51
C TYR A 49 -0.79 14.40 0.34
N GLU A 50 0.02 13.64 1.09
CA GLU A 50 1.44 13.49 0.86
C GLU A 50 1.78 12.02 0.59
N THR A 51 2.79 11.79 -0.24
CA THR A 51 3.33 10.46 -0.54
C THR A 51 4.80 10.38 -0.24
N PHE A 52 5.27 9.28 0.35
CA PHE A 52 6.68 9.07 0.66
C PHE A 52 7.06 7.59 0.63
N ASN A 53 8.36 7.31 0.56
CA ASN A 53 8.88 5.95 0.45
C ASN A 53 8.59 5.12 1.70
N THR A 54 8.09 3.90 1.49
CA THR A 54 7.84 2.90 2.55
C THR A 54 8.26 1.52 2.09
N SER A 55 8.74 0.70 3.01
CA SER A 55 9.22 -0.65 2.70
C SER A 55 8.08 -1.67 2.62
N GLY A 56 8.36 -2.86 2.08
CA GLY A 56 7.50 -4.04 2.17
C GLY A 56 6.37 -4.16 1.14
N GLY A 57 5.74 -3.06 0.71
CA GLY A 57 4.51 -3.16 -0.08
C GLY A 57 4.68 -3.41 -1.59
N VAL A 58 5.89 -3.30 -2.15
CA VAL A 58 6.14 -3.64 -3.56
C VAL A 58 6.16 -5.15 -3.82
N GLY A 59 6.57 -5.95 -2.83
CA GLY A 59 6.71 -7.40 -2.93
C GLY A 59 7.48 -7.86 -4.18
N ASP A 60 7.09 -9.03 -4.71
CA ASP A 60 7.75 -9.68 -5.86
C ASP A 60 7.54 -8.95 -7.22
N LEU A 61 6.74 -7.86 -7.22
CA LEU A 61 6.48 -7.09 -8.45
C LEU A 61 7.78 -6.47 -8.97
N ILE A 62 8.67 -6.08 -8.06
CA ILE A 62 9.89 -5.39 -8.41
C ILE A 62 10.85 -6.28 -9.21
N GLU A 63 11.05 -7.55 -8.83
CA GLU A 63 11.87 -8.48 -9.61
C GLU A 63 11.23 -8.75 -10.98
N SER A 64 9.90 -8.86 -11.00
CA SER A 64 9.15 -9.18 -12.22
C SER A 64 9.14 -8.03 -13.26
N CYS A 65 9.33 -6.79 -12.78
CA CYS A 65 9.44 -5.58 -13.60
C CYS A 65 10.88 -5.26 -14.03
N GLN A 66 11.87 -5.94 -13.47
CA GLN A 66 13.28 -5.74 -13.84
C GLN A 66 13.49 -6.01 -15.34
N GLY A 67 14.18 -5.10 -16.02
CA GLY A 67 14.39 -5.15 -17.48
C GLY A 67 13.18 -4.77 -18.33
N LYS A 68 12.00 -4.53 -17.72
CA LYS A 68 10.78 -4.05 -18.41
C LYS A 68 10.47 -2.59 -18.09
N VAL A 69 10.80 -2.17 -16.87
CA VAL A 69 10.50 -0.83 -16.33
C VAL A 69 11.82 -0.15 -15.93
N GLN A 70 11.94 1.14 -16.23
CA GLN A 70 13.10 1.95 -15.85
C GLN A 70 13.02 2.42 -14.40
N HIS A 71 11.84 2.86 -13.96
CA HIS A 71 11.61 3.37 -12.61
C HIS A 71 10.36 2.74 -12.02
N LEU A 72 10.48 2.16 -10.82
CA LEU A 72 9.37 1.64 -10.05
C LEU A 72 9.57 2.02 -8.59
N ASN A 73 8.59 2.70 -8.02
CA ASN A 73 8.53 3.07 -6.61
C ASN A 73 7.20 2.60 -5.98
N TYR A 74 7.25 2.31 -4.69
CA TYR A 74 6.08 2.05 -3.86
C TYR A 74 6.08 3.08 -2.74
N LYS A 75 4.99 3.82 -2.63
CA LYS A 75 4.84 4.92 -1.67
C LYS A 75 3.56 4.77 -0.87
N THR A 76 3.60 5.26 0.36
CA THR A 76 2.43 5.38 1.22
C THR A 76 1.80 6.75 1.07
N ILE A 77 0.46 6.82 1.06
CA ILE A 77 -0.33 8.06 1.07
C ILE A 77 -0.74 8.40 2.51
N ARG A 78 -0.52 9.65 2.94
CA ARG A 78 -0.99 10.18 4.24
C ARG A 78 -1.52 11.60 4.11
N TYR A 79 -2.14 12.10 5.17
CA TYR A 79 -2.48 13.51 5.26
C TYR A 79 -1.23 14.38 5.52
N PRO A 80 -1.20 15.63 5.02
CA PRO A 80 -0.04 16.49 5.10
C PRO A 80 0.57 16.66 6.50
N GLY A 81 1.89 16.54 6.58
CA GLY A 81 2.69 16.68 7.79
C GLY A 81 2.76 15.42 8.64
N HIS A 82 2.32 14.26 8.16
CA HIS A 82 2.50 12.98 8.85
C HIS A 82 3.98 12.51 8.74
N CYS A 83 4.52 12.52 7.53
CA CYS A 83 5.87 12.10 7.16
C CYS A 83 6.92 12.83 8.00
N GLN A 84 6.83 14.17 8.07
CA GLN A 84 7.77 14.97 8.86
C GLN A 84 7.74 14.60 10.34
N LYS A 85 6.55 14.38 10.92
CA LYS A 85 6.41 14.01 12.33
C LYS A 85 6.96 12.61 12.60
N MET A 86 6.68 11.66 11.71
CA MET A 86 7.24 10.31 11.83
C MET A 86 8.76 10.31 11.64
N LYS A 87 9.30 11.11 10.72
CA LYS A 87 10.73 11.29 10.51
C LYS A 87 11.42 11.83 11.77
N PHE A 88 10.82 12.84 12.40
CA PHE A 88 11.29 13.37 13.68
C PHE A 88 11.33 12.30 14.78
N LEU A 89 10.25 11.53 14.95
CA LEU A 89 10.19 10.46 15.95
C LEU A 89 11.23 9.37 15.67
N MET A 90 11.31 8.91 14.42
CA MET A 90 12.11 7.73 14.06
C MET A 90 13.60 8.03 13.96
N PHE A 91 13.98 9.18 13.39
CA PHE A 91 15.38 9.50 13.09
C PHE A 91 15.95 10.56 14.02
N ASP A 92 15.28 11.69 14.21
CA ASP A 92 15.83 12.79 15.04
C ASP A 92 15.86 12.40 16.52
N LEU A 93 14.84 11.69 16.99
CA LEU A 93 14.80 11.10 18.33
C LEU A 93 15.36 9.67 18.41
N LYS A 94 15.85 9.14 17.29
CA LYS A 94 16.44 7.79 17.17
C LYS A 94 15.53 6.64 17.61
N LEU A 95 14.21 6.82 17.62
CA LEU A 95 13.29 5.77 18.07
C LEU A 95 13.14 4.62 17.06
N ASN A 96 13.70 4.74 15.85
CA ASN A 96 13.82 3.57 14.96
C ASN A 96 14.79 2.52 15.52
N GLU A 97 15.74 2.91 16.38
CA GLU A 97 16.65 2.02 17.09
C GLU A 97 16.01 1.44 18.37
N ASP A 98 14.96 2.08 18.90
CA ASP A 98 14.15 1.65 20.05
C ASP A 98 12.65 1.57 19.67
N ARG A 99 12.34 0.61 18.80
CA ARG A 99 11.00 0.42 18.23
C ARG A 99 9.95 0.10 19.30
N ASP A 100 10.33 -0.57 20.37
CA ASP A 100 9.43 -0.90 21.47
C ASP A 100 8.97 0.36 22.22
N THR A 101 9.86 1.32 22.44
CA THR A 101 9.48 2.62 23.00
C THR A 101 8.60 3.40 22.03
N LEU A 102 8.93 3.45 20.75
CA LEU A 102 8.09 4.11 19.74
C LEU A 102 6.68 3.53 19.73
N LYS A 103 6.57 2.19 19.67
CA LYS A 103 5.30 1.46 19.72
C LYS A 103 4.48 1.85 20.94
N ARG A 104 5.09 1.81 22.13
CA ARG A 104 4.41 2.17 23.39
C ARG A 104 3.91 3.61 23.39
N ILE A 105 4.68 4.55 22.84
CA ILE A 105 4.28 5.95 22.69
C ILE A 105 3.08 6.05 21.74
N LEU A 106 3.16 5.45 20.56
CA LEU A 106 2.12 5.55 19.55
C LEU A 106 0.82 4.87 19.99
N MET A 107 0.88 3.66 20.56
CA MET A 107 -0.29 2.95 21.09
C MET A 107 -1.01 3.72 22.19
N ARG A 108 -0.29 4.57 22.94
CA ARG A 108 -0.89 5.43 23.97
C ARG A 108 -1.49 6.72 23.39
N ALA A 109 -0.93 7.23 22.30
CA ALA A 109 -1.23 8.57 21.78
C ALA A 109 -2.19 8.58 20.58
N VAL A 110 -2.25 7.49 19.83
CA VAL A 110 -3.02 7.38 18.58
C VAL A 110 -4.19 6.43 18.80
N PRO A 111 -5.44 6.86 18.54
CA PRO A 111 -6.62 6.02 18.72
C PRO A 111 -6.74 5.00 17.58
N GLU A 112 -7.49 3.93 17.85
CA GLU A 112 -8.02 3.03 16.83
C GLU A 112 -9.34 3.57 16.27
N THR A 113 -9.67 3.19 15.03
CA THR A 113 -10.95 3.54 14.39
C THR A 113 -11.42 2.42 13.45
N GLU A 114 -12.73 2.23 13.38
CA GLU A 114 -13.38 1.40 12.35
C GLU A 114 -13.87 2.23 11.16
N GLN A 115 -13.89 3.56 11.30
CA GLN A 115 -14.19 4.48 10.21
C GLN A 115 -12.88 4.86 9.51
N ASP A 116 -12.59 4.14 8.44
CA ASP A 116 -11.38 4.31 7.63
C ASP A 116 -11.72 4.50 6.15
N VAL A 117 -10.68 4.86 5.40
CA VAL A 117 -10.69 4.95 3.94
C VAL A 117 -9.38 4.35 3.44
N VAL A 118 -9.46 3.51 2.43
CA VAL A 118 -8.29 3.00 1.72
C VAL A 118 -8.24 3.69 0.37
N VAL A 119 -7.13 4.38 0.10
CA VAL A 119 -6.89 5.07 -1.18
C VAL A 119 -5.72 4.38 -1.86
N VAL A 120 -5.95 3.92 -3.09
CA VAL A 120 -4.91 3.35 -3.95
C VAL A 120 -4.75 4.26 -5.16
N TYR A 121 -3.53 4.73 -5.37
CA TYR A 121 -3.16 5.56 -6.51
C TYR A 121 -2.06 4.83 -7.29
N VAL A 122 -2.27 4.66 -8.59
CA VAL A 122 -1.29 4.08 -9.50
C VAL A 122 -1.05 5.05 -10.64
N SER A 123 0.22 5.40 -10.89
CA SER A 123 0.65 6.21 -12.03
C SER A 123 1.64 5.42 -12.88
N VAL A 124 1.42 5.43 -14.19
CA VAL A 124 2.29 4.79 -15.16
C VAL A 124 2.56 5.78 -16.28
N ASN A 125 3.83 6.00 -16.60
CA ASN A 125 4.22 6.76 -17.78
C ASN A 125 5.11 5.92 -18.70
N GLY A 126 5.09 6.23 -20.00
CA GLY A 126 5.86 5.48 -20.99
C GLY A 126 5.47 5.81 -22.43
N MET A 127 6.00 5.02 -23.37
CA MET A 127 5.73 5.20 -24.79
C MET A 127 4.55 4.32 -25.24
N ARG A 128 3.51 4.93 -25.80
CA ARG A 128 2.40 4.24 -26.45
C ARG A 128 2.17 4.84 -27.84
N HIS A 129 2.16 4.01 -28.88
CA HIS A 129 2.02 4.46 -30.27
C HIS A 129 2.96 5.64 -30.64
N GLN A 130 4.24 5.55 -30.24
CA GLN A 130 5.26 6.61 -30.42
C GLN A 130 5.01 7.92 -29.68
N GLN A 131 4.02 7.99 -28.80
CA GLN A 131 3.77 9.14 -27.94
C GLN A 131 4.16 8.82 -26.50
N PHE A 132 4.78 9.79 -25.84
CA PHE A 132 5.00 9.73 -24.40
C PHE A 132 3.70 10.08 -23.69
N VAL A 133 3.16 9.14 -22.91
CA VAL A 133 1.87 9.25 -22.24
C VAL A 133 2.01 8.91 -20.77
N GLU A 134 1.10 9.44 -19.97
CA GLU A 134 0.90 9.10 -18.56
C GLU A 134 -0.55 8.67 -18.35
N GLU A 135 -0.76 7.62 -17.58
CA GLU A 135 -2.06 7.15 -17.13
C GLU A 135 -2.06 6.98 -15.63
N ASN A 136 -3.12 7.51 -14.99
CA ASN A 136 -3.30 7.47 -13.55
C ASN A 136 -4.63 6.79 -13.23
N ARG A 137 -4.63 5.95 -12.20
CA ARG A 137 -5.84 5.30 -11.67
C ARG A 137 -5.93 5.53 -10.17
N VAL A 138 -7.12 5.89 -9.73
CA VAL A 138 -7.46 6.07 -8.31
C VAL A 138 -8.61 5.16 -7.94
N ASN A 139 -8.41 4.34 -6.91
CA ASN A 139 -9.49 3.59 -6.28
C ASN A 139 -9.61 4.06 -4.82
N LYS A 140 -10.85 4.27 -4.37
CA LYS A 140 -11.18 4.61 -2.98
C LYS A 140 -12.16 3.60 -2.44
N PHE A 141 -11.84 3.02 -1.29
CA PHE A 141 -12.67 2.05 -0.58
C PHE A 141 -13.10 2.64 0.75
N TYR A 142 -14.35 2.40 1.11
CA TYR A 142 -15.00 2.89 2.32
C TYR A 142 -15.56 1.71 3.11
N ALA A 143 -15.82 1.94 4.39
CA ALA A 143 -16.52 0.97 5.22
C ALA A 143 -17.91 0.65 4.66
N GLU A 144 -18.32 -0.62 4.73
CA GLU A 144 -19.66 -1.07 4.32
C GLU A 144 -20.35 -1.84 5.44
N THR A 145 -21.68 -1.93 5.37
CA THR A 145 -22.47 -2.78 6.28
C THR A 145 -22.82 -4.09 5.57
N MET A 146 -22.40 -5.22 6.14
CA MET A 146 -22.71 -6.56 5.66
C MET A 146 -23.24 -7.41 6.81
N ASP A 147 -24.39 -8.04 6.60
CA ASP A 147 -25.11 -8.85 7.61
C ASP A 147 -25.36 -8.11 8.94
N GLY A 148 -25.59 -6.79 8.86
CA GLY A 148 -25.84 -5.94 10.03
C GLY A 148 -24.59 -5.56 10.84
N LEU A 149 -23.40 -5.97 10.39
CA LEU A 149 -22.10 -5.57 10.94
C LEU A 149 -21.45 -4.52 10.05
N VAL A 150 -20.82 -3.53 10.66
CA VAL A 150 -19.98 -2.56 9.94
C VAL A 150 -18.60 -3.17 9.76
N TRP A 151 -18.12 -3.19 8.53
CA TRP A 151 -16.78 -3.63 8.17
C TRP A 151 -16.01 -2.45 7.62
N SER A 152 -14.81 -2.22 8.16
CA SER A 152 -13.95 -1.14 7.71
C SER A 152 -13.45 -1.39 6.27
N ALA A 153 -13.03 -0.34 5.58
CA ALA A 153 -12.45 -0.42 4.25
C ALA A 153 -11.24 -1.37 4.22
N ILE A 154 -10.31 -1.27 5.18
CA ILE A 154 -9.13 -2.15 5.21
C ILE A 154 -9.50 -3.61 5.49
N GLN A 155 -10.52 -3.86 6.32
CA GLN A 155 -11.01 -5.22 6.58
C GLN A 155 -11.60 -5.82 5.31
N LEU A 156 -12.48 -5.09 4.62
CA LEU A 156 -13.15 -5.54 3.42
C LEU A 156 -12.16 -5.77 2.28
N SER A 157 -11.28 -4.81 1.99
CA SER A 157 -10.36 -4.92 0.86
C SER A 157 -9.38 -6.08 1.05
N THR A 158 -8.82 -6.22 2.24
CA THR A 158 -7.82 -7.27 2.55
C THR A 158 -8.45 -8.65 2.60
N ALA A 159 -9.60 -8.81 3.28
CA ALA A 159 -10.28 -10.10 3.37
C ALA A 159 -10.84 -10.54 2.02
N SER A 160 -11.41 -9.62 1.24
CA SER A 160 -12.00 -9.95 -0.06
C SER A 160 -10.95 -10.31 -1.10
N GLU A 161 -9.78 -9.69 -1.07
CA GLU A 161 -8.66 -10.05 -1.94
C GLU A 161 -8.22 -11.50 -1.71
N ILE A 162 -7.95 -11.88 -0.45
CA ILE A 162 -7.53 -13.26 -0.14
C ILE A 162 -8.64 -14.27 -0.45
N CYS A 163 -9.90 -13.93 -0.18
CA CYS A 163 -11.04 -14.76 -0.56
C CYS A 163 -11.13 -14.94 -2.09
N THR A 164 -10.86 -13.90 -2.87
CA THR A 164 -10.83 -13.97 -4.34
C THR A 164 -9.77 -14.95 -4.82
N VAL A 165 -8.54 -14.83 -4.31
CA VAL A 165 -7.43 -15.72 -4.68
C VAL A 165 -7.75 -17.17 -4.32
N ILE A 166 -8.27 -17.42 -3.11
CA ILE A 166 -8.69 -18.77 -2.70
C ILE A 166 -9.77 -19.31 -3.62
N ASP A 167 -10.79 -18.53 -3.93
CA ASP A 167 -11.91 -18.95 -4.79
C ASP A 167 -11.42 -19.34 -6.20
N LEU A 168 -10.50 -18.54 -6.78
CA LEU A 168 -9.87 -18.83 -8.07
C LEU A 168 -9.01 -20.11 -8.04
N VAL A 169 -8.23 -20.31 -6.96
CA VAL A 169 -7.41 -21.52 -6.80
C VAL A 169 -8.29 -22.77 -6.68
N PHE A 170 -9.39 -22.69 -5.92
CA PHE A 170 -10.31 -23.81 -5.75
C PHE A 170 -11.10 -24.12 -7.02
N ALA A 171 -11.41 -23.11 -7.85
CA ALA A 171 -12.10 -23.30 -9.11
C ALA A 171 -11.26 -24.10 -10.14
N ASP A 172 -9.93 -24.03 -10.09
CA ASP A 172 -9.04 -24.81 -10.96
C ASP A 172 -7.77 -25.30 -10.22
N ALA A 173 -7.94 -26.33 -9.40
CA ALA A 173 -6.85 -26.98 -8.67
C ALA A 173 -5.81 -27.71 -9.57
N LYS A 174 -6.04 -27.79 -10.89
CA LYS A 174 -5.03 -28.30 -11.83
C LYS A 174 -4.11 -27.19 -12.32
N LYS A 175 -4.66 -26.00 -12.58
CA LYS A 175 -3.90 -24.81 -12.98
C LYS A 175 -3.00 -24.28 -11.86
N TYR A 176 -3.52 -24.23 -10.64
CA TYR A 176 -2.86 -23.59 -9.51
C TYR A 176 -2.22 -24.64 -8.57
N ARG A 177 -0.92 -24.90 -8.74
CA ARG A 177 -0.16 -25.91 -7.95
C ARG A 177 1.22 -25.42 -7.57
N GLY A 178 1.65 -25.77 -6.35
CA GLY A 178 2.96 -25.37 -5.82
C GLY A 178 2.99 -23.89 -5.44
N PHE A 179 4.15 -23.26 -5.60
CA PHE A 179 4.31 -21.82 -5.39
C PHE A 179 3.73 -21.05 -6.58
N ILE A 180 2.81 -20.12 -6.32
CA ILE A 180 2.08 -19.36 -7.35
C ILE A 180 2.37 -17.88 -7.14
N HIS A 181 2.98 -17.23 -8.14
CA HIS A 181 3.17 -15.79 -8.12
C HIS A 181 1.84 -15.05 -8.31
N HIS A 182 1.70 -13.86 -7.73
CA HIS A 182 0.51 -13.00 -7.89
C HIS A 182 0.16 -12.72 -9.37
N GLN A 183 1.17 -12.71 -10.25
CA GLN A 183 1.01 -12.48 -11.70
C GLN A 183 0.32 -13.63 -12.44
N ALA A 184 0.15 -14.79 -11.80
CA ALA A 184 -0.56 -15.92 -12.39
C ALA A 184 -2.09 -15.71 -12.43
N PHE A 185 -2.60 -14.73 -11.67
CA PHE A 185 -4.01 -14.37 -11.63
C PHE A 185 -4.28 -13.21 -12.60
N LEU A 186 -5.20 -13.42 -13.54
CA LEU A 186 -5.58 -12.36 -14.48
C LEU A 186 -6.45 -11.33 -13.76
N TYR A 187 -6.21 -10.04 -14.05
CA TYR A 187 -7.00 -8.94 -13.48
C TYR A 187 -8.50 -9.14 -13.69
N ASP A 188 -8.90 -9.54 -14.90
CA ASP A 188 -10.30 -9.82 -15.25
C ASP A 188 -10.92 -10.93 -14.41
N ASP A 189 -10.16 -11.98 -14.06
CA ASP A 189 -10.64 -13.08 -13.23
C ASP A 189 -10.85 -12.61 -11.77
N ILE A 190 -9.97 -11.71 -11.29
CA ILE A 190 -10.03 -11.12 -9.96
C ILE A 190 -11.27 -10.23 -9.82
N VAL A 191 -11.45 -9.26 -10.72
CA VAL A 191 -12.54 -8.28 -10.59
C VAL A 191 -13.91 -8.87 -10.86
N LYS A 192 -14.01 -9.90 -11.72
CA LYS A 192 -15.27 -10.62 -11.97
C LYS A 192 -15.60 -11.64 -10.89
N ASN A 193 -14.68 -11.93 -9.97
CA ASN A 193 -14.96 -12.82 -8.85
C ASN A 193 -16.03 -12.23 -7.92
N ARG A 194 -16.81 -13.08 -7.27
CA ARG A 194 -17.87 -12.68 -6.32
C ARG A 194 -17.37 -11.79 -5.16
N PHE A 195 -16.10 -11.93 -4.77
CA PHE A 195 -15.45 -11.10 -3.75
C PHE A 195 -14.77 -9.85 -4.35
N GLY A 196 -14.50 -9.86 -5.67
CA GLY A 196 -13.88 -8.74 -6.41
C GLY A 196 -14.64 -7.42 -6.26
N LYS A 197 -15.97 -7.48 -6.11
CA LYS A 197 -16.82 -6.28 -5.96
C LYS A 197 -16.50 -5.39 -4.76
N TYR A 198 -15.77 -5.89 -3.75
CA TYR A 198 -15.42 -5.12 -2.55
C TYR A 198 -14.10 -4.35 -2.68
N PHE A 199 -13.36 -4.54 -3.78
CA PHE A 199 -12.08 -3.85 -4.03
C PHE A 199 -11.82 -3.52 -5.51
N SER A 200 -12.83 -3.60 -6.39
CA SER A 200 -12.70 -3.34 -7.84
C SER A 200 -13.45 -2.11 -8.32
#